data_AF-A0A660Q7Q5-F1
#
_entry.id   AF-A0A660Q7Q5-F1
#
_cell.length_a   1.000
_cell.length_b   1.000
_cell.length_c   1.000
_cell.angle_alpha   90.00
_cell.angle_beta   90.00
_cell.angle_gamma   90.00
#
_symmetry.space_group_name_H-M   'P 1'
#
loop_
_entity.id
_entity.type
_entity.pdbx_description
1 polymer ?
#
loop_
_entity_poly.entity_id
_entity_poly.type
_entity_poly.pdbx_seq_one_letter_code
_entity_poly.pdbx_strand_id
1 'polypeptide(L)'
;MLAVVRQVRHHEWSGFMSGPNRVLLRGKTLLSAGIAGALCAAGILCSCRRAETLPKKPPEKLIALGWNDFRLREYNRALRRFEAAARNSATGSQERLQALYGMATVWNLRLPLVDQDKKQAEKIYRQLIAEAPQSDLAAWSMLALARMKHLVPPGQNPDYDEVRRAYRQVIERYPDHLAAEEAFIYLQSTYVATLRPEPTRRAVEALKKFIREHPDSGFVSAAWSLLAVSYDTLDMQKERLDAELQALKTREVDPTNPFQENAWQYWNIATIAEFEVGDFETARKYYRKLIEEYPTDIRRYGCEKALKRMDEIEQRIRARLRSRRGDQG
;
A
#
# COMPACT_ATOMS: atom_id res chain seq x y z
N MET A 1 -15.84 -6.22 -11.02
CA MET A 1 -14.90 -5.10 -11.14
C MET A 1 -14.32 -4.71 -9.77
N LEU A 2 -15.15 -4.37 -8.77
CA LEU A 2 -14.72 -4.08 -7.39
C LEU A 2 -13.79 -5.14 -6.76
N ALA A 3 -14.04 -6.43 -6.99
CA ALA A 3 -13.16 -7.51 -6.51
C ALA A 3 -11.77 -7.50 -7.16
N VAL A 4 -11.66 -7.22 -8.46
CA VAL A 4 -10.37 -7.13 -9.18
C VAL A 4 -9.59 -5.89 -8.74
N VAL A 5 -10.28 -4.77 -8.56
CA VAL A 5 -9.69 -3.52 -8.03
C VAL A 5 -9.27 -3.69 -6.57
N ARG A 6 -10.08 -4.34 -5.71
CA ARG A 6 -9.68 -4.72 -4.32
C ARG A 6 -8.43 -5.59 -4.30
N GLN A 7 -8.33 -6.56 -5.21
CA GLN A 7 -7.19 -7.47 -5.28
C GLN A 7 -5.90 -6.78 -5.72
N VAL A 8 -5.96 -5.92 -6.74
CA VAL A 8 -4.80 -5.12 -7.19
C VAL A 8 -4.36 -4.16 -6.09
N ARG A 9 -5.31 -3.52 -5.39
CA ARG A 9 -5.04 -2.66 -4.22
C ARG A 9 -4.24 -3.37 -3.12
N HIS A 10 -4.55 -4.63 -2.81
CA HIS A 10 -3.85 -5.37 -1.76
C HIS A 10 -2.36 -5.62 -2.08
N HIS A 11 -1.99 -5.82 -3.35
CA HIS A 11 -0.59 -5.98 -3.75
C HIS A 11 0.20 -4.65 -3.74
N GLU A 12 -0.48 -3.53 -4.00
CA GLU A 12 0.16 -2.20 -4.04
C GLU A 12 0.31 -1.59 -2.64
N TRP A 13 -0.65 -1.80 -1.72
CA TRP A 13 -0.62 -1.27 -0.35
C TRP A 13 0.47 -1.89 0.53
N SER A 14 0.74 -3.19 0.39
CA SER A 14 1.75 -3.89 1.20
C SER A 14 3.18 -3.38 1.01
N GLY A 15 3.48 -2.75 -0.12
CA GLY A 15 4.80 -2.16 -0.38
C GLY A 15 4.95 -0.71 0.10
N PHE A 16 3.85 0.00 0.35
CA PHE A 16 3.85 1.42 0.70
C PHE A 16 3.97 1.68 2.20
N MET A 17 3.35 0.84 3.04
CA MET A 17 3.38 0.98 4.51
C MET A 17 4.62 0.35 5.17
N SER A 18 5.38 -0.47 4.43
CA SER A 18 6.69 -0.93 4.88
C SER A 18 7.71 0.20 4.72
N GLY A 19 7.80 1.07 5.72
CA GLY A 19 8.91 2.03 5.85
C GLY A 19 10.28 1.32 5.77
N PRO A 20 11.36 2.03 5.40
CA PRO A 20 12.65 1.41 5.14
C PRO A 20 13.25 0.81 6.43
N ASN A 21 13.17 -0.52 6.57
CA ASN A 21 14.09 -1.27 7.42
C ASN A 21 15.50 -1.12 6.84
N ARG A 22 16.27 -0.14 7.36
CA ARG A 22 17.68 0.04 7.01
C ARG A 22 18.51 -1.09 7.61
N VAL A 23 18.74 -2.14 6.82
CA VAL A 23 19.86 -3.06 7.05
C VAL A 23 21.05 -2.56 6.24
N LEU A 24 22.04 -2.00 6.93
CA LEU A 24 23.34 -1.60 6.38
C LEU A 24 24.14 -2.84 5.97
N LEU A 25 24.28 -3.10 4.68
CA LEU A 25 25.29 -4.03 4.16
C LEU A 25 26.32 -3.23 3.35
N ARG A 26 27.53 -3.14 3.94
CA ARG A 26 28.73 -2.56 3.31
C ARG A 26 29.22 -3.48 2.19
N GLY A 27 29.46 -2.90 1.03
CA GLY A 27 30.00 -3.58 -0.13
C GLY A 27 31.48 -3.94 -0.01
N LYS A 28 31.90 -4.90 -0.85
CA LYS A 28 33.26 -5.01 -1.37
C LYS A 28 33.18 -5.36 -2.86
N THR A 29 33.66 -4.44 -3.68
CA THR A 29 34.00 -4.60 -5.09
C THR A 29 35.34 -5.33 -5.22
N LEU A 30 35.45 -6.25 -6.17
CA LEU A 30 36.73 -6.69 -6.75
C LEU A 30 36.57 -6.86 -8.26
N LEU A 31 37.54 -6.31 -8.98
CA LEU A 31 37.62 -6.20 -10.44
C LEU A 31 38.35 -7.43 -11.06
N SER A 32 37.85 -7.84 -12.23
CA SER A 32 38.55 -8.36 -13.43
C SER A 32 39.59 -9.50 -13.35
N ALA A 33 39.45 -10.55 -14.17
CA ALA A 33 40.03 -10.62 -15.54
C ALA A 33 39.92 -12.03 -16.16
N GLY A 34 39.66 -12.07 -17.49
CA GLY A 34 40.26 -13.02 -18.45
C GLY A 34 39.59 -14.39 -18.67
N ILE A 35 39.05 -14.64 -19.88
CA ILE A 35 39.78 -15.25 -21.02
C ILE A 35 38.78 -15.59 -22.14
N ALA A 36 39.22 -15.34 -23.38
CA ALA A 36 38.56 -15.60 -24.65
C ALA A 36 38.41 -17.10 -24.96
N GLY A 37 37.33 -17.44 -25.66
CA GLY A 37 37.15 -18.75 -26.30
C GLY A 37 36.20 -18.62 -27.48
N ALA A 38 36.76 -18.62 -28.69
CA ALA A 38 36.05 -18.63 -29.96
C ALA A 38 35.45 -20.02 -30.25
N LEU A 39 34.36 -20.04 -31.05
CA LEU A 39 34.10 -20.92 -32.20
C LEU A 39 32.65 -21.38 -32.36
N CYS A 40 32.26 -21.38 -33.65
CA CYS A 40 31.27 -22.20 -34.34
C CYS A 40 29.88 -21.62 -34.64
N ALA A 41 29.87 -21.10 -35.86
CA ALA A 41 28.85 -21.07 -36.91
C ALA A 41 27.62 -22.01 -36.83
N ALA A 42 26.63 -21.56 -37.60
CA ALA A 42 25.58 -22.29 -38.32
C ALA A 42 24.23 -22.47 -37.61
N GLY A 43 23.21 -21.83 -38.18
CA GLY A 43 21.81 -22.10 -37.87
C GLY A 43 20.86 -20.93 -38.11
N ILE A 44 20.84 -20.39 -39.35
CA ILE A 44 19.69 -19.58 -39.78
C ILE A 44 18.50 -20.54 -39.91
N LEU A 45 17.76 -20.72 -38.82
CA LEU A 45 16.39 -21.20 -38.88
C LEU A 45 15.50 -19.97 -38.78
N CYS A 46 14.89 -19.63 -39.91
CA CYS A 46 13.67 -18.84 -39.96
C CYS A 46 12.63 -19.50 -39.05
N SER A 47 12.64 -19.10 -37.77
CA SER A 47 11.52 -19.28 -36.86
C SER A 47 10.39 -18.41 -37.40
N CYS A 48 9.64 -18.94 -38.36
CA CYS A 48 8.25 -18.55 -38.56
C CYS A 48 7.55 -18.78 -37.22
N ARG A 49 7.43 -17.70 -36.45
CA ARG A 49 6.69 -17.64 -35.20
C ARG A 49 5.24 -17.99 -35.57
N ARG A 50 4.89 -19.26 -35.51
CA ARG A 50 3.53 -19.75 -35.75
C ARG A 50 2.70 -19.02 -34.69
N ALA A 51 1.97 -17.99 -35.13
CA ALA A 51 1.00 -17.33 -34.29
C ALA A 51 0.02 -18.43 -33.90
N GLU A 52 0.17 -18.96 -32.70
CA GLU A 52 -0.77 -19.87 -32.10
C GLU A 52 -2.09 -19.10 -32.10
N THR A 53 -2.94 -19.41 -33.08
CA THR A 53 -4.25 -18.81 -33.23
C THR A 53 -5.04 -19.31 -32.05
N LEU A 54 -4.98 -18.57 -30.94
CA LEU A 54 -5.81 -18.81 -29.78
C LEU A 54 -7.23 -18.99 -30.32
N PRO A 55 -7.91 -20.12 -30.03
CA PRO A 55 -9.29 -20.32 -30.46
C PRO A 55 -10.09 -19.08 -30.09
N LYS A 56 -10.98 -18.62 -30.98
CA LYS A 56 -11.80 -17.40 -30.81
C LYS A 56 -12.68 -17.52 -29.56
N LYS A 57 -12.08 -17.35 -28.39
CA LYS A 57 -12.76 -17.25 -27.11
C LYS A 57 -13.39 -15.86 -27.02
N PRO A 58 -14.57 -15.75 -26.40
CA PRO A 58 -15.21 -14.46 -26.24
C PRO A 58 -14.34 -13.55 -25.34
N PRO A 59 -14.34 -12.22 -25.56
CA PRO A 59 -13.45 -11.30 -24.86
C PRO A 59 -13.50 -11.41 -23.33
N GLU A 60 -14.68 -11.61 -22.74
CA GLU A 60 -14.88 -11.71 -21.29
C GLU A 60 -14.09 -12.90 -20.72
N LYS A 61 -14.10 -14.03 -21.44
CA LYS A 61 -13.35 -15.23 -21.05
C LYS A 61 -11.84 -15.01 -21.17
N LEU A 62 -11.40 -14.29 -22.20
CA LEU A 62 -9.98 -13.93 -22.37
C LEU A 62 -9.52 -12.99 -21.25
N ILE A 63 -10.33 -12.01 -20.85
CA ILE A 63 -10.06 -11.09 -19.75
C ILE A 63 -9.94 -11.83 -18.42
N ALA A 64 -10.91 -12.71 -18.10
CA ALA A 64 -10.88 -13.52 -16.89
C ALA A 64 -9.61 -14.40 -16.83
N LEU A 65 -9.27 -15.03 -17.94
CA LEU A 65 -8.04 -15.81 -18.07
C LEU A 65 -6.78 -14.92 -17.97
N GLY A 66 -6.82 -13.69 -18.49
CA GLY A 66 -5.72 -12.74 -18.39
C GLY A 66 -5.41 -12.34 -16.94
N TRP A 67 -6.45 -12.04 -16.17
CA TRP A 67 -6.30 -11.77 -14.73
C TRP A 67 -5.83 -12.98 -13.94
N ASN A 68 -6.26 -14.19 -14.32
CA ASN A 68 -5.74 -15.40 -13.70
C ASN A 68 -4.24 -15.58 -13.94
N ASP A 69 -3.78 -15.41 -15.18
CA ASP A 69 -2.35 -15.48 -15.50
C ASP A 69 -1.56 -14.39 -14.78
N PHE A 70 -2.09 -13.17 -14.71
CA PHE A 70 -1.46 -12.07 -13.99
C PHE A 70 -1.22 -12.45 -12.50
N ARG A 71 -2.22 -13.01 -11.83
CA ARG A 71 -2.09 -13.49 -10.44
C ARG A 71 -1.03 -14.58 -10.28
N LEU A 72 -0.89 -15.45 -11.29
CA LEU A 72 0.14 -16.49 -11.33
C LEU A 72 1.51 -15.96 -11.79
N ARG A 73 1.66 -14.63 -12.00
CA ARG A 73 2.87 -13.97 -12.54
C ARG A 73 3.26 -14.42 -13.95
N GLU A 74 2.32 -15.00 -14.68
CA GLU A 74 2.45 -15.43 -16.07
C GLU A 74 2.26 -14.25 -17.05
N TYR A 75 3.06 -13.19 -16.88
CA TYR A 75 2.84 -11.88 -17.51
C TYR A 75 2.75 -11.94 -19.04
N ASN A 76 3.58 -12.76 -19.69
CA ASN A 76 3.55 -12.92 -21.15
C ASN A 76 2.23 -13.56 -21.64
N ARG A 77 1.68 -14.50 -20.87
CA ARG A 77 0.39 -15.13 -21.22
C ARG A 77 -0.77 -14.19 -20.93
N ALA A 78 -0.71 -13.45 -19.81
CA ALA A 78 -1.67 -12.41 -19.48
C ALA A 78 -1.76 -11.35 -20.58
N LEU A 79 -0.62 -10.82 -21.04
CA LEU A 79 -0.56 -9.83 -22.13
C LEU A 79 -1.21 -10.36 -23.42
N ARG A 80 -0.85 -11.57 -23.86
CA ARG A 80 -1.46 -12.15 -25.07
C ARG A 80 -2.98 -12.28 -24.97
N ARG A 81 -3.50 -12.62 -23.79
CA ARG A 81 -4.93 -12.76 -23.53
C ARG A 81 -5.64 -11.41 -23.57
N PHE A 82 -5.10 -10.41 -22.89
CA PHE A 82 -5.69 -9.07 -22.92
C PHE A 82 -5.58 -8.43 -24.31
N GLU A 83 -4.47 -8.58 -25.02
CA GLU A 83 -4.32 -8.11 -26.40
C GLU A 83 -5.35 -8.74 -27.34
N ALA A 84 -5.58 -10.05 -27.22
CA ALA A 84 -6.61 -10.74 -27.99
C ALA A 84 -8.01 -10.24 -27.64
N ALA A 85 -8.32 -10.03 -26.36
CA ALA A 85 -9.59 -9.46 -25.93
C ALA A 85 -9.81 -8.04 -26.48
N ALA A 86 -8.81 -7.16 -26.36
CA ALA A 86 -8.90 -5.78 -26.82
C ALA A 86 -9.09 -5.66 -28.35
N ARG A 87 -8.44 -6.54 -29.14
CA ARG A 87 -8.60 -6.60 -30.60
C ARG A 87 -9.98 -7.11 -31.04
N ASN A 88 -10.59 -7.97 -30.23
CA ASN A 88 -11.88 -8.59 -30.54
C ASN A 88 -13.08 -7.84 -29.92
N SER A 89 -12.85 -6.67 -29.34
CA SER A 89 -13.86 -5.86 -28.66
C SER A 89 -14.01 -4.50 -29.34
N ALA A 90 -15.24 -3.96 -29.37
CA ALA A 90 -15.50 -2.65 -29.95
C ALA A 90 -14.80 -1.52 -29.17
N THR A 91 -14.41 -0.44 -29.86
CA THR A 91 -13.85 0.77 -29.22
C THR A 91 -14.80 1.29 -28.14
N GLY A 92 -14.27 1.61 -26.96
CA GLY A 92 -15.07 2.09 -25.82
C GLY A 92 -15.93 1.04 -25.11
N SER A 93 -16.01 -0.22 -25.59
CA SER A 93 -16.74 -1.29 -24.90
C SER A 93 -16.11 -1.63 -23.54
N GLN A 94 -16.91 -2.14 -22.62
CA GLN A 94 -16.46 -2.51 -21.28
C GLN A 94 -15.35 -3.57 -21.34
N GLU A 95 -15.46 -4.54 -22.24
CA GLU A 95 -14.47 -5.60 -22.46
C GLU A 95 -13.15 -5.01 -22.94
N ARG A 96 -13.20 -4.07 -23.90
CA ARG A 96 -12.01 -3.40 -24.40
C ARG A 96 -11.33 -2.60 -23.30
N LEU A 97 -12.07 -1.81 -22.53
CA LEU A 97 -11.50 -1.00 -21.44
C LEU A 97 -10.86 -1.90 -20.37
N GLN A 98 -11.52 -3.01 -19.99
CA GLN A 98 -10.96 -3.98 -19.05
C GLN A 98 -9.67 -4.64 -19.59
N ALA A 99 -9.66 -4.99 -20.87
CA ALA A 99 -8.49 -5.57 -21.51
C ALA A 99 -7.31 -4.57 -21.57
N LEU A 100 -7.56 -3.31 -21.96
CA LEU A 100 -6.55 -2.25 -21.96
C LEU A 100 -6.01 -2.00 -20.55
N TYR A 101 -6.88 -1.93 -19.54
CA TYR A 101 -6.47 -1.76 -18.14
C TYR A 101 -5.59 -2.93 -17.67
N GLY A 102 -5.99 -4.17 -18.00
CA GLY A 102 -5.20 -5.37 -17.70
C GLY A 102 -3.83 -5.36 -18.37
N MET A 103 -3.75 -4.97 -19.64
CA MET A 103 -2.46 -4.81 -20.34
C MET A 103 -1.57 -3.78 -19.63
N ALA A 104 -2.10 -2.58 -19.38
CA ALA A 104 -1.36 -1.50 -18.73
C ALA A 104 -0.86 -1.92 -17.34
N THR A 105 -1.69 -2.64 -16.58
CA THR A 105 -1.35 -3.19 -15.26
C THR A 105 -0.19 -4.19 -15.36
N VAL A 106 -0.22 -5.09 -16.34
CA VAL A 106 0.86 -6.06 -16.54
C VAL A 106 2.17 -5.35 -16.91
N TRP A 107 2.13 -4.37 -17.82
CA TRP A 107 3.32 -3.57 -18.15
C TRP A 107 3.85 -2.78 -16.96
N ASN A 108 2.97 -2.27 -16.10
CA ASN A 108 3.35 -1.47 -14.93
C ASN A 108 3.99 -2.32 -13.81
N LEU A 109 3.53 -3.56 -13.62
CA LEU A 109 3.84 -4.36 -12.42
C LEU A 109 4.73 -5.59 -12.69
N ARG A 110 5.02 -5.90 -13.96
CA ARG A 110 5.92 -7.02 -14.28
C ARG A 110 7.35 -6.73 -13.81
N LEU A 111 8.05 -7.79 -13.41
CA LEU A 111 9.44 -7.74 -12.92
C LEU A 111 10.37 -8.52 -13.84
N PRO A 112 11.60 -8.05 -14.09
CA PRO A 112 12.13 -6.75 -13.67
C PRO A 112 11.43 -5.60 -14.41
N LEU A 113 11.15 -4.50 -13.70
CA LEU A 113 10.51 -3.33 -14.29
C LEU A 113 11.56 -2.45 -14.96
N VAL A 114 11.51 -2.36 -16.29
CA VAL A 114 12.41 -1.50 -17.08
C VAL A 114 11.65 -0.27 -17.61
N ASP A 115 12.37 0.81 -17.94
CA ASP A 115 11.73 2.08 -18.36
C ASP A 115 10.85 1.95 -19.60
N GLN A 116 11.18 1.03 -20.51
CA GLN A 116 10.34 0.74 -21.68
C GLN A 116 8.95 0.23 -21.27
N ASP A 117 8.87 -0.55 -20.20
CA ASP A 117 7.62 -1.13 -19.72
C ASP A 117 6.73 -0.07 -19.07
N LYS A 118 7.34 0.83 -18.30
CA LYS A 118 6.66 2.01 -17.75
C LYS A 118 6.07 2.87 -18.86
N LYS A 119 6.85 3.16 -19.91
CA LYS A 119 6.37 3.93 -21.08
C LYS A 119 5.20 3.23 -21.79
N GLN A 120 5.26 1.89 -21.89
CA GLN A 120 4.18 1.12 -22.50
C GLN A 120 2.91 1.12 -21.65
N ALA A 121 3.03 0.96 -20.33
CA ALA A 121 1.91 1.08 -19.40
C ALA A 121 1.27 2.47 -19.48
N GLU A 122 2.08 3.54 -19.44
CA GLU A 122 1.60 4.92 -19.55
C GLU A 122 0.81 5.15 -20.84
N LYS A 123 1.35 4.69 -21.98
CA LYS A 123 0.68 4.79 -23.28
C LYS A 123 -0.71 4.16 -23.26
N ILE A 124 -0.83 2.96 -22.70
CA ILE A 124 -2.09 2.21 -22.68
C ILE A 124 -3.08 2.84 -21.70
N TYR A 125 -2.65 3.27 -20.51
CA TYR A 125 -3.52 4.01 -19.59
C TYR A 125 -4.06 5.29 -20.22
N ARG A 126 -3.22 6.07 -20.89
CA ARG A 126 -3.65 7.29 -21.61
C ARG A 126 -4.62 6.98 -22.74
N GLN A 127 -4.40 5.89 -23.47
CA GLN A 127 -5.34 5.43 -24.49
C GLN A 127 -6.71 5.09 -23.88
N LEU A 128 -6.75 4.34 -22.78
CA LEU A 128 -7.99 3.99 -22.10
C LEU A 128 -8.76 5.25 -21.65
N ILE A 129 -8.06 6.20 -21.02
CA ILE A 129 -8.64 7.47 -20.58
C ILE A 129 -9.20 8.26 -21.77
N ALA A 130 -8.49 8.30 -22.90
CA ALA A 130 -8.95 8.99 -24.10
C ALA A 130 -10.17 8.32 -24.75
N GLU A 131 -10.22 6.98 -24.75
CA GLU A 131 -11.35 6.22 -25.32
C GLU A 131 -12.63 6.35 -24.49
N ALA A 132 -12.53 6.42 -23.16
CA ALA A 132 -13.70 6.48 -22.28
C ALA A 132 -13.42 7.31 -21.01
N PRO A 133 -13.34 8.66 -21.11
CA PRO A 133 -12.89 9.54 -20.03
C PRO A 133 -13.83 9.64 -18.82
N GLN A 134 -15.03 9.06 -18.90
CA GLN A 134 -16.00 9.00 -17.79
C GLN A 134 -16.18 7.59 -17.23
N SER A 135 -15.41 6.61 -17.72
CA SER A 135 -15.48 5.24 -17.20
C SER A 135 -14.78 5.11 -15.86
N ASP A 136 -15.24 4.19 -15.01
CA ASP A 136 -14.55 3.83 -13.75
C ASP A 136 -13.08 3.49 -13.99
N LEU A 137 -12.79 2.79 -15.10
CA LEU A 137 -11.43 2.40 -15.45
C LEU A 137 -10.57 3.60 -15.87
N ALA A 138 -11.15 4.70 -16.37
CA ALA A 138 -10.40 5.92 -16.62
C ALA A 138 -9.96 6.57 -15.30
N ALA A 139 -10.81 6.56 -14.27
CA ALA A 139 -10.44 7.03 -12.93
C ALA A 139 -9.31 6.17 -12.33
N TRP A 140 -9.43 4.84 -12.38
CA TRP A 140 -8.37 3.93 -11.92
C TRP A 140 -7.07 4.05 -12.73
N SER A 141 -7.17 4.26 -14.05
CA SER A 141 -6.00 4.48 -14.92
C SER A 141 -5.30 5.79 -14.60
N MET A 142 -6.06 6.85 -14.29
CA MET A 142 -5.49 8.14 -13.92
C MET A 142 -4.78 8.07 -12.57
N LEU A 143 -5.35 7.36 -11.59
CA LEU A 143 -4.68 7.06 -10.33
C LEU A 143 -3.40 6.24 -10.56
N ALA A 144 -3.43 5.22 -11.43
CA ALA A 144 -2.25 4.42 -11.76
C ALA A 144 -1.12 5.28 -12.32
N LEU A 145 -1.42 6.22 -13.22
CA LEU A 145 -0.45 7.19 -13.76
C LEU A 145 0.14 8.09 -12.66
N ALA A 146 -0.66 8.54 -11.70
CA ALA A 146 -0.16 9.32 -10.56
C ALA A 146 0.80 8.50 -9.68
N ARG A 147 0.46 7.23 -9.40
CA ARG A 147 1.31 6.32 -8.62
C ARG A 147 2.62 5.98 -9.32
N MET A 148 2.59 5.85 -10.66
CA MET A 148 3.81 5.65 -11.46
C MET A 148 4.82 6.79 -11.28
N LYS A 149 4.35 8.04 -11.08
CA LYS A 149 5.22 9.18 -10.76
C LYS A 149 5.74 9.13 -9.33
N HIS A 150 4.96 8.55 -8.42
CA HIS A 150 5.33 8.41 -7.02
C HIS A 150 6.41 7.33 -6.81
N LEU A 151 6.44 6.31 -7.67
CA LEU A 151 7.36 5.19 -7.60
C LEU A 151 8.71 5.51 -8.27
N VAL A 152 9.73 5.74 -7.45
CA VAL A 152 11.12 5.96 -7.89
C VAL A 152 12.04 4.80 -7.45
N PRO A 153 13.20 4.62 -8.10
CA PRO A 153 14.19 3.62 -7.69
C PRO A 153 14.64 3.80 -6.22
N PRO A 154 15.07 2.72 -5.55
CA PRO A 154 15.61 2.82 -4.19
C PRO A 154 16.72 3.86 -4.08
N GLY A 155 16.67 4.69 -3.03
CA GLY A 155 17.64 5.76 -2.79
C GLY A 155 17.33 7.08 -3.48
N GLN A 156 16.26 7.16 -4.28
CA GLN A 156 15.76 8.40 -4.86
C GLN A 156 14.50 8.89 -4.14
N ASN A 157 14.23 10.18 -4.24
CA ASN A 157 12.96 10.78 -3.83
C ASN A 157 12.17 11.15 -5.09
N PRO A 158 10.84 10.94 -5.08
CA PRO A 158 9.97 11.43 -6.14
C PRO A 158 9.95 12.97 -6.15
N ASP A 159 9.67 13.56 -7.31
CA ASP A 159 9.26 14.96 -7.37
C ASP A 159 7.86 15.07 -6.73
N TYR A 160 7.84 15.40 -5.45
CA TYR A 160 6.59 15.48 -4.68
C TYR A 160 5.63 16.55 -5.23
N ASP A 161 6.11 17.61 -5.89
CA ASP A 161 5.21 18.60 -6.46
C ASP A 161 4.52 18.07 -7.70
N GLU A 162 5.24 17.33 -8.55
CA GLU A 162 4.63 16.62 -9.67
C GLU A 162 3.65 15.54 -9.21
N VAL A 163 4.02 14.74 -8.21
CA VAL A 163 3.16 13.71 -7.63
C VAL A 163 1.88 14.31 -7.03
N ARG A 164 2.01 15.39 -6.24
CA ARG A 164 0.84 16.09 -5.66
C ARG A 164 -0.07 16.68 -6.73
N ARG A 165 0.48 17.22 -7.82
CA ARG A 165 -0.32 17.69 -8.96
C ARG A 165 -1.09 16.53 -9.60
N ALA A 166 -0.44 15.39 -9.81
CA ALA A 166 -1.08 14.23 -10.43
C ALA A 166 -2.24 13.69 -9.57
N TYR A 167 -2.07 13.55 -8.25
CA TYR A 167 -3.19 13.12 -7.39
C TYR A 167 -4.32 14.15 -7.33
N ARG A 168 -4.02 15.45 -7.29
CA ARG A 168 -5.05 16.50 -7.35
C ARG A 168 -5.89 16.40 -8.62
N GLN A 169 -5.27 16.13 -9.77
CA GLN A 169 -6.01 15.96 -11.02
C GLN A 169 -6.96 14.74 -10.97
N VAL A 170 -6.61 13.66 -10.28
CA VAL A 170 -7.52 12.51 -10.09
C VAL A 170 -8.73 12.93 -9.25
N ILE A 171 -8.48 13.63 -8.14
CA ILE A 171 -9.51 14.10 -7.20
C ILE A 171 -10.46 15.09 -7.89
N GLU A 172 -9.92 16.06 -8.62
CA GLU A 172 -10.70 17.07 -9.33
C GLU A 172 -11.52 16.48 -10.48
N ARG A 173 -11.00 15.45 -11.16
CA ARG A 173 -11.66 14.86 -12.32
C ARG A 173 -12.73 13.83 -11.95
N TYR A 174 -12.56 13.13 -10.83
CA TYR A 174 -13.46 12.05 -10.40
C TYR A 174 -13.84 12.18 -8.91
N PRO A 175 -14.40 13.32 -8.47
CA PRO A 175 -14.54 13.65 -7.05
C PRO A 175 -15.35 12.63 -6.23
N ASP A 176 -16.37 12.01 -6.83
CA ASP A 176 -17.25 11.04 -6.17
C ASP A 176 -16.83 9.57 -6.38
N HIS A 177 -15.63 9.33 -6.91
CA HIS A 177 -15.15 7.99 -7.23
C HIS A 177 -14.11 7.50 -6.22
N LEU A 178 -14.10 6.19 -5.90
CA LEU A 178 -13.15 5.58 -4.95
C LEU A 178 -11.67 5.84 -5.29
N ALA A 179 -11.33 6.00 -6.57
CA ALA A 179 -9.97 6.37 -6.99
C ALA A 179 -9.56 7.78 -6.53
N ALA A 180 -10.50 8.71 -6.39
CA ALA A 180 -10.23 10.04 -5.82
C ALA A 180 -10.02 9.96 -4.30
N GLU A 181 -10.79 9.14 -3.58
CA GLU A 181 -10.54 8.89 -2.16
C GLU A 181 -9.15 8.26 -1.94
N GLU A 182 -8.76 7.28 -2.76
CA GLU A 182 -7.41 6.68 -2.70
C GLU A 182 -6.33 7.71 -3.07
N ALA A 183 -6.55 8.50 -4.13
CA ALA A 183 -5.64 9.58 -4.52
C ALA A 183 -5.49 10.61 -3.39
N PHE A 184 -6.55 10.90 -2.64
CA PHE A 184 -6.52 11.79 -1.50
C PHE A 184 -5.60 11.23 -0.40
N ILE A 185 -5.71 9.95 -0.05
CA ILE A 185 -4.82 9.30 0.93
C ILE A 185 -3.35 9.43 0.49
N TYR A 186 -3.05 9.10 -0.77
CA TYR A 186 -1.69 9.24 -1.28
C TYR A 186 -1.23 10.69 -1.32
N LEU A 187 -2.09 11.64 -1.69
CA LEU A 187 -1.76 13.07 -1.64
C LEU A 187 -1.34 13.48 -0.22
N GLN A 188 -2.12 13.12 0.80
CA GLN A 188 -1.79 13.45 2.18
C GLN A 188 -0.50 12.77 2.65
N SER A 189 -0.27 11.51 2.27
CA SER A 189 0.99 10.82 2.57
C SER A 189 2.22 11.57 2.05
N THR A 190 2.13 12.27 0.90
CA THR A 190 3.27 13.06 0.39
C THR A 190 3.59 14.29 1.24
N TYR A 191 2.62 14.83 1.97
CA TYR A 191 2.85 15.93 2.90
C TYR A 191 3.46 15.41 4.20
N VAL A 192 2.92 14.30 4.72
CA VAL A 192 3.43 13.63 5.92
C VAL A 192 4.86 13.10 5.72
N ALA A 193 5.17 12.53 4.56
CA ALA A 193 6.49 11.99 4.23
C ALA A 193 7.64 13.03 4.26
N THR A 194 7.31 14.33 4.29
CA THR A 194 8.32 15.38 4.47
C THR A 194 8.92 15.40 5.88
N LEU A 195 8.21 14.81 6.87
CA LEU A 195 8.54 14.85 8.30
C LEU A 195 8.73 16.28 8.84
N ARG A 196 8.09 17.27 8.19
CA ARG A 196 8.14 18.67 8.59
C ARG A 196 6.82 19.08 9.25
N PRO A 197 6.85 19.91 10.31
CA PRO A 197 5.62 20.29 11.02
C PRO A 197 4.58 21.03 10.16
N GLU A 198 4.98 21.94 9.28
CA GLU A 198 4.03 22.75 8.50
C GLU A 198 3.24 21.91 7.46
N PRO A 199 3.88 21.10 6.58
CA PRO A 199 3.15 20.25 5.65
C PRO A 199 2.29 19.21 6.39
N THR A 200 2.80 18.69 7.51
CA THR A 200 2.09 17.70 8.32
C THR A 200 0.83 18.28 8.95
N ARG A 201 0.86 19.49 9.50
CA ARG A 201 -0.35 20.15 10.02
C ARG A 201 -1.42 20.34 8.94
N ARG A 202 -1.02 20.68 7.71
CA ARG A 202 -1.95 20.76 6.57
C ARG A 202 -2.58 19.41 6.24
N ALA A 203 -1.80 18.33 6.27
CA ALA A 203 -2.30 16.98 6.08
C ALA A 203 -3.29 16.58 7.19
N VAL A 204 -2.98 16.89 8.45
CA VAL A 204 -3.87 16.62 9.60
C VAL A 204 -5.24 17.26 9.40
N GLU A 205 -5.30 18.54 9.02
CA GLU A 205 -6.58 19.23 8.80
C GLU A 205 -7.38 18.61 7.66
N ALA A 206 -6.71 18.27 6.55
CA ALA A 206 -7.34 17.60 5.42
C ALA A 206 -7.87 16.20 5.81
N LEU A 207 -7.07 15.40 6.50
CA LEU A 207 -7.45 14.03 6.93
C LEU A 207 -8.62 14.06 7.90
N LYS A 208 -8.61 14.98 8.88
CA LYS A 208 -9.74 15.17 9.81
C LYS A 208 -11.02 15.56 9.08
N LYS A 209 -10.91 16.45 8.08
CA LYS A 209 -12.05 16.83 7.24
C LYS A 209 -12.59 15.63 6.47
N PHE A 210 -11.71 14.86 5.82
CA PHE A 210 -12.08 13.64 5.09
C PHE A 210 -12.83 12.63 5.98
N ILE A 211 -12.33 12.36 7.19
CA ILE A 211 -12.97 11.42 8.11
C ILE A 211 -14.38 11.91 8.52
N ARG A 212 -14.59 13.21 8.68
CA ARG A 212 -15.91 13.77 9.02
C ARG A 212 -16.89 13.73 7.84
N GLU A 213 -16.40 14.00 6.63
CA GLU A 213 -17.23 14.12 5.43
C GLU A 213 -17.49 12.76 4.75
N HIS A 214 -16.61 11.79 4.95
CA HIS A 214 -16.68 10.46 4.35
C HIS A 214 -16.54 9.34 5.41
N PRO A 215 -17.42 9.30 6.44
CA PRO A 215 -17.30 8.35 7.55
C PRO A 215 -17.45 6.88 7.12
N ASP A 216 -18.13 6.63 5.99
CA ASP A 216 -18.35 5.28 5.43
C ASP A 216 -17.31 4.89 4.37
N SER A 217 -16.31 5.75 4.10
CA SER A 217 -15.27 5.42 3.12
C SER A 217 -14.41 4.25 3.60
N GLY A 218 -14.10 3.33 2.67
CA GLY A 218 -13.13 2.25 2.91
C GLY A 218 -11.71 2.75 3.25
N PHE A 219 -11.44 4.04 3.08
CA PHE A 219 -10.15 4.67 3.37
C PHE A 219 -10.09 5.39 4.72
N VAL A 220 -11.15 5.34 5.54
CA VAL A 220 -11.15 5.96 6.89
C VAL A 220 -10.04 5.39 7.78
N SER A 221 -9.84 4.06 7.78
CA SER A 221 -8.75 3.43 8.54
C SER A 221 -7.37 3.93 8.09
N ALA A 222 -7.16 4.05 6.77
CA ALA A 222 -5.94 4.60 6.21
C ALA A 222 -5.72 6.08 6.60
N ALA A 223 -6.78 6.88 6.63
CA ALA A 223 -6.71 8.26 7.07
C ALA A 223 -6.31 8.38 8.55
N TRP A 224 -6.84 7.50 9.41
CA TRP A 224 -6.44 7.41 10.82
C TRP A 224 -4.98 6.97 10.98
N SER A 225 -4.51 5.99 10.21
CA SER A 225 -3.09 5.60 10.23
C SER A 225 -2.18 6.76 9.82
N LEU A 226 -2.55 7.54 8.80
CA LEU A 226 -1.79 8.74 8.43
C LEU A 226 -1.84 9.82 9.51
N LEU A 227 -2.96 9.97 10.23
CA LEU A 227 -3.03 10.87 11.39
C LEU A 227 -2.09 10.42 12.50
N ALA A 228 -1.98 9.13 12.80
CA ALA A 228 -1.04 8.62 13.80
C ALA A 228 0.41 9.00 13.46
N VAL A 229 0.84 8.77 12.21
CA VAL A 229 2.18 9.17 11.74
C VAL A 229 2.35 10.70 11.77
N SER A 230 1.29 11.44 11.45
CA SER A 230 1.32 12.91 11.49
C SER A 230 1.50 13.42 12.92
N TYR A 231 0.80 12.83 13.88
CA TYR A 231 0.89 13.21 15.29
C TYR A 231 2.23 12.85 15.90
N ASP A 232 2.84 11.74 15.48
CA ASP A 232 4.22 11.41 15.84
C ASP A 232 5.19 12.51 15.39
N THR A 233 5.08 12.94 14.12
CA THR A 233 5.89 14.05 13.57
C THR A 233 5.68 15.38 14.30
N LEU A 234 4.51 15.56 14.91
CA LEU A 234 4.12 16.78 15.63
C LEU A 234 4.32 16.67 17.15
N ASP A 235 4.85 15.55 17.64
CA ASP A 235 5.03 15.25 19.07
C ASP A 235 3.71 15.31 19.89
N MET A 236 2.63 14.81 19.29
CA MET A 236 1.27 14.78 19.85
C MET A 236 0.89 13.36 20.26
N GLN A 237 1.52 12.85 21.33
CA GLN A 237 1.50 11.41 21.64
C GLN A 237 0.13 10.86 22.05
N LYS A 238 -0.71 11.67 22.70
CA LYS A 238 -2.08 11.26 23.04
C LYS A 238 -2.93 11.09 21.78
N GLU A 239 -2.85 12.06 20.89
CA GLU A 239 -3.58 12.05 19.62
C GLU A 239 -3.06 10.96 18.69
N ARG A 240 -1.75 10.65 18.73
CA ARG A 240 -1.16 9.49 18.07
C ARG A 240 -1.81 8.20 18.54
N LEU A 241 -1.87 7.97 19.86
CA LEU A 241 -2.49 6.77 20.44
C LEU A 241 -3.97 6.65 20.01
N ASP A 242 -4.72 7.75 20.12
CA ASP A 242 -6.14 7.77 19.71
C ASP A 242 -6.31 7.43 18.23
N ALA A 243 -5.46 7.98 17.36
CA ALA A 243 -5.49 7.69 15.93
C ALA A 243 -5.17 6.22 15.63
N GLU A 244 -4.21 5.60 16.31
CA GLU A 244 -3.90 4.17 16.17
C GLU A 244 -5.07 3.27 16.59
N LEU A 245 -5.77 3.65 17.67
CA LEU A 245 -6.97 2.97 18.13
C LEU A 245 -8.12 3.08 17.11
N GLN A 246 -8.33 4.28 16.54
CA GLN A 246 -9.35 4.47 15.51
C GLN A 246 -9.00 3.74 14.21
N ALA A 247 -7.73 3.74 13.80
CA ALA A 247 -7.28 3.01 12.61
C ALA A 247 -7.59 1.51 12.72
N LEU A 248 -7.29 0.91 13.88
CA LEU A 248 -7.63 -0.49 14.16
C LEU A 248 -9.14 -0.72 14.19
N LYS A 249 -9.91 0.17 14.83
CA LYS A 249 -11.37 0.04 14.96
C LYS A 249 -12.10 0.12 13.61
N THR A 250 -11.63 0.98 12.72
CA THR A 250 -12.28 1.28 11.43
C THR A 250 -11.74 0.43 10.28
N ARG A 251 -10.88 -0.55 10.56
CA ARG A 251 -10.23 -1.34 9.51
C ARG A 251 -11.24 -2.20 8.76
N GLU A 252 -11.19 -2.15 7.44
CA GLU A 252 -12.01 -3.01 6.57
C GLU A 252 -11.63 -4.48 6.79
N VAL A 253 -12.65 -5.32 7.00
CA VAL A 253 -12.50 -6.78 7.03
C VAL A 253 -12.99 -7.31 5.70
N ASP A 254 -12.13 -8.02 4.97
CA ASP A 254 -12.57 -8.73 3.76
C ASP A 254 -13.44 -9.93 4.19
N PRO A 255 -14.73 -9.98 3.82
CA PRO A 255 -15.59 -11.10 4.19
C PRO A 255 -15.09 -12.45 3.62
N THR A 256 -14.31 -12.41 2.54
CA THR A 256 -13.75 -13.61 1.89
C THR A 256 -12.44 -14.07 2.52
N ASN A 257 -11.77 -13.19 3.26
CA ASN A 257 -10.59 -13.50 4.06
C ASN A 257 -10.64 -12.71 5.38
N PRO A 258 -11.43 -13.16 6.38
CA PRO A 258 -11.58 -12.45 7.64
C PRO A 258 -10.32 -12.54 8.52
N PHE A 259 -9.31 -13.32 8.10
CA PHE A 259 -8.07 -13.43 8.85
C PHE A 259 -7.31 -12.10 8.79
N GLN A 260 -7.18 -11.49 9.95
CA GLN A 260 -6.46 -10.25 10.15
C GLN A 260 -5.31 -10.49 11.13
N GLU A 261 -4.08 -10.33 10.66
CA GLU A 261 -2.90 -10.34 11.52
C GLU A 261 -2.81 -8.98 12.24
N ASN A 262 -2.94 -9.00 13.57
CA ASN A 262 -2.93 -7.81 14.43
C ASN A 262 -1.79 -7.75 15.43
N ALA A 263 -0.91 -8.76 15.52
CA ALA A 263 0.09 -8.80 16.56
C ALA A 263 0.99 -7.55 16.53
N TRP A 264 1.36 -7.06 15.34
CA TRP A 264 2.11 -5.82 15.23
C TRP A 264 1.34 -4.59 15.72
N GLN A 265 0.08 -4.45 15.33
CA GLN A 265 -0.74 -3.31 15.74
C GLN A 265 -0.98 -3.31 17.26
N TYR A 266 -1.22 -4.48 17.86
CA TYR A 266 -1.41 -4.62 19.30
C TYR A 266 -0.13 -4.25 20.07
N TRP A 267 1.02 -4.73 19.58
CA TRP A 267 2.30 -4.34 20.14
C TRP A 267 2.52 -2.82 20.05
N ASN A 268 2.32 -2.23 18.87
CA ASN A 268 2.53 -0.80 18.63
C ASN A 268 1.66 0.07 19.55
N ILE A 269 0.34 -0.20 19.60
CA ILE A 269 -0.59 0.51 20.50
C ILE A 269 -0.15 0.37 21.96
N ALA A 270 0.22 -0.85 22.38
CA ALA A 270 0.62 -1.07 23.77
C ALA A 270 1.90 -0.31 24.14
N THR A 271 2.89 -0.27 23.22
CA THR A 271 4.14 0.46 23.46
C THR A 271 3.95 1.98 23.47
N ILE A 272 3.11 2.54 22.58
CA ILE A 272 2.78 3.97 22.60
C ILE A 272 2.07 4.32 23.91
N ALA A 273 1.08 3.52 24.28
CA ALA A 273 0.34 3.72 25.52
C ALA A 273 1.25 3.68 26.76
N GLU A 274 2.15 2.69 26.85
CA GLU A 274 3.04 2.56 28.01
C GLU A 274 4.10 3.67 28.07
N PHE A 275 4.86 3.85 26.98
CA PHE A 275 6.10 4.62 27.02
C PHE A 275 5.94 6.09 26.64
N GLU A 276 4.96 6.42 25.81
CA GLU A 276 4.78 7.77 25.28
C GLU A 276 3.64 8.51 26.00
N VAL A 277 2.56 7.80 26.33
CA VAL A 277 1.36 8.41 26.96
C VAL A 277 1.29 8.14 28.47
N GLY A 278 1.84 7.03 28.95
CA GLY A 278 1.68 6.58 30.33
C GLY A 278 0.29 6.01 30.65
N ASP A 279 -0.48 5.62 29.63
CA ASP A 279 -1.76 4.93 29.75
C ASP A 279 -1.54 3.41 29.94
N PHE A 280 -1.28 3.03 31.19
CA PHE A 280 -1.08 1.62 31.54
C PHE A 280 -2.33 0.76 31.37
N GLU A 281 -3.54 1.33 31.38
CA GLU A 281 -4.76 0.55 31.15
C GLU A 281 -4.83 0.07 29.70
N THR A 282 -4.66 1.00 28.75
CA THR A 282 -4.61 0.68 27.32
C THR A 282 -3.41 -0.23 27.01
N ALA A 283 -2.23 0.05 27.57
CA ALA A 283 -1.05 -0.79 27.37
C ALA A 283 -1.30 -2.25 27.78
N ARG A 284 -1.83 -2.47 28.99
CA ARG A 284 -2.15 -3.83 29.49
C ARG A 284 -3.17 -4.53 28.63
N LYS A 285 -4.21 -3.82 28.20
CA LYS A 285 -5.25 -4.38 27.32
C LYS A 285 -4.61 -4.95 26.06
N TYR A 286 -3.80 -4.19 25.34
CA TYR A 286 -3.25 -4.63 24.06
C TYR A 286 -2.10 -5.64 24.19
N TYR A 287 -1.29 -5.58 25.26
CA TYR A 287 -0.32 -6.64 25.54
C TYR A 287 -1.00 -7.99 25.81
N ARG A 288 -2.10 -8.00 26.60
CA ARG A 288 -2.89 -9.22 26.84
C ARG A 288 -3.52 -9.76 25.56
N LYS A 289 -4.15 -8.87 24.77
CA LYS A 289 -4.70 -9.24 23.46
C LYS A 289 -3.66 -9.93 22.56
N LEU A 290 -2.42 -9.43 22.52
CA LEU A 290 -1.35 -10.07 21.75
C LEU A 290 -1.04 -11.47 22.27
N ILE A 291 -0.86 -11.64 23.59
CA ILE A 291 -0.57 -12.94 24.21
C ILE A 291 -1.69 -13.95 23.94
N GLU A 292 -2.94 -13.51 24.05
CA GLU A 292 -4.15 -14.34 23.92
C GLU A 292 -4.43 -14.75 22.47
N GLU A 293 -4.41 -13.78 21.53
CA GLU A 293 -4.73 -14.03 20.13
C GLU A 293 -3.53 -14.58 19.33
N TYR A 294 -2.30 -14.31 19.77
CA TYR A 294 -1.06 -14.68 19.06
C TYR A 294 -0.04 -15.36 20.01
N PRO A 295 -0.37 -16.54 20.58
CA PRO A 295 0.43 -17.17 21.63
C PRO A 295 1.82 -17.66 21.19
N THR A 296 2.06 -17.74 19.88
CA THR A 296 3.35 -18.13 19.26
C THR A 296 4.11 -16.95 18.65
N ASP A 297 3.60 -15.71 18.78
CA ASP A 297 4.30 -14.54 18.26
C ASP A 297 5.58 -14.24 19.08
N ILE A 298 6.65 -13.86 18.39
CA ILE A 298 7.95 -13.58 19.00
C ILE A 298 7.90 -12.48 20.07
N ARG A 299 6.91 -11.57 19.99
CA ARG A 299 6.71 -10.46 20.93
C ARG A 299 6.04 -10.88 22.23
N ARG A 300 5.47 -12.09 22.32
CA ARG A 300 4.78 -12.59 23.52
C ARG A 300 5.63 -12.43 24.79
N TYR A 301 6.88 -12.86 24.75
CA TYR A 301 7.80 -12.73 25.90
C TYR A 301 7.99 -11.27 26.31
N GLY A 302 8.09 -10.36 25.32
CA GLY A 302 8.16 -8.92 25.57
C GLY A 302 6.89 -8.39 26.27
N CYS A 303 5.71 -8.82 25.85
CA CYS A 303 4.43 -8.46 26.46
C CYS A 303 4.36 -8.92 27.93
N GLU A 304 4.74 -10.17 28.21
CA GLU A 304 4.75 -10.72 29.58
C GLU A 304 5.68 -9.92 30.50
N LYS A 305 6.87 -9.53 30.00
CA LYS A 305 7.79 -8.66 30.75
C LYS A 305 7.22 -7.26 30.96
N ALA A 306 6.54 -6.70 29.96
CA ALA A 306 5.91 -5.39 30.08
C ALA A 306 4.81 -5.36 31.14
N LEU A 307 3.94 -6.37 31.14
CA LEU A 307 2.89 -6.51 32.16
C LEU A 307 3.47 -6.59 33.58
N LYS A 308 4.49 -7.43 33.79
CA LYS A 308 5.16 -7.53 35.09
C LYS A 308 5.81 -6.20 35.51
N ARG A 309 6.48 -5.51 34.59
CA ARG A 309 7.09 -4.20 34.86
C ARG A 309 6.04 -3.18 35.31
N MET A 310 4.91 -3.08 34.61
CA MET A 310 3.83 -2.17 34.99
C MET A 310 3.24 -2.50 36.38
N ASP A 311 3.07 -3.79 36.71
CA ASP A 311 2.64 -4.23 38.04
C ASP A 311 3.61 -3.76 39.15
N GLU A 312 4.92 -3.94 38.93
CA GLU A 312 5.94 -3.51 39.88
C GLU A 312 5.96 -1.98 40.07
N ILE A 313 5.83 -1.21 38.98
CA ILE A 313 5.76 0.26 39.04
C ILE A 313 4.54 0.70 39.86
N GLU A 314 3.37 0.13 39.58
CA GLU A 314 2.13 0.50 40.26
C GLU A 314 2.18 0.15 41.75
N GLN A 315 2.71 -1.02 42.11
CA GLN A 315 2.93 -1.42 43.50
C GLN A 315 3.85 -0.43 44.23
N ARG A 316 4.94 0.01 43.60
CA ARG A 316 5.85 1.01 44.19
C ARG A 316 5.16 2.36 44.41
N ILE A 317 4.36 2.81 43.43
CA ILE A 317 3.59 4.06 43.55
C ILE A 317 2.60 3.96 44.72
N ARG A 318 1.83 2.85 44.80
CA ARG A 318 0.87 2.61 45.89
C ARG A 318 1.55 2.59 47.25
N ALA A 319 2.70 1.93 47.38
CA ALA A 319 3.47 1.89 48.62
C ALA A 319 3.93 3.30 49.05
N ARG A 320 4.47 4.10 48.13
CA ARG A 320 4.90 5.49 48.39
C ARG A 320 3.75 6.41 48.78
N LEU A 321 2.57 6.23 48.20
CA LEU A 321 1.39 7.00 48.57
C LEU A 321 0.87 6.64 49.98
N ARG A 322 1.01 5.37 50.40
CA ARG A 322 0.66 4.94 51.76
C ARG A 322 1.61 5.52 52.80
N SER A 323 2.92 5.49 52.58
CA SER A 323 3.89 6.04 53.53
C SER A 323 3.70 7.55 53.75
N ARG A 324 3.48 8.32 52.68
CA ARG A 324 3.19 9.77 52.77
C ARG A 324 1.94 10.13 53.55
N ARG A 325 0.93 9.26 53.58
CA ARG A 325 -0.30 9.47 54.36
C ARG A 325 -0.13 9.08 55.83
N GLY A 326 0.80 8.17 56.14
CA GLY A 326 1.13 7.79 57.51
C GLY A 326 1.95 8.85 58.25
N ASP A 327 2.74 9.67 57.55
CA ASP A 327 3.58 10.73 58.13
C ASP A 327 2.82 12.07 58.38
N GLN A 328 1.53 12.16 58.04
CA GLN A 328 0.70 13.37 58.17
C GLN A 328 -0.43 13.26 59.22
N GLY A 329 -0.50 12.16 59.97
CA GLY A 329 -1.48 11.92 61.05
C GLY A 329 -0.82 11.88 62.41
#